data_AF-A0A0G1VHW9-F1
#
_entry.id   AF-A0A0G1VHW9-F1
#
_cell.length_a   1.000
_cell.length_b   1.000
_cell.length_c   1.000
_cell.angle_alpha   90.00
_cell.angle_beta   90.00
_cell.angle_gamma   90.00
#
_symmetry.space_group_name_H-M   'P 1'
#
loop_
_entity.id
_entity.type
_entity.pdbx_description
1 polymer ?
#
loop_
_entity_poly.entity_id
_entity_poly.type
_entity_poly.pdbx_seq_one_letter_code
_entity_poly.pdbx_strand_id
1 'polypeptide(L)'
;MFKKFFSSHQYKIIIGAPIIFLVIISSDVLGSGNFFLFSTEKNNFPVEGEELRVTLEMHTKTPVNAVGGTIAFDPNKLHITSISRITSAVDLWSEEPEFSNTEGVLHFSGGLVGNKTAEPFRGTIFVISFEVIGEGKSDIAMKGGELLANNGDGTNMMSGANSLSVYARKSGLPSPDINDDGVLSISDANSLYLKTFRAYDARYDLNGDGSVNWADVRSLMSLF
;
A
#
# COMPACT_ATOMS: atom_id res chain seq x y z
N MET A 1 -15.23 -60.82 -25.58
CA MET A 1 -13.90 -60.15 -25.69
C MET A 1 -14.03 -58.67 -25.30
N PHE A 2 -14.46 -58.37 -24.07
CA PHE A 2 -14.67 -57.00 -23.54
C PHE A 2 -14.49 -57.00 -22.01
N LYS A 3 -13.45 -57.64 -21.50
CA LYS A 3 -13.20 -57.75 -20.04
C LYS A 3 -11.72 -57.60 -19.67
N LYS A 4 -11.01 -56.76 -20.41
CA LYS A 4 -9.57 -56.50 -20.17
C LYS A 4 -9.13 -55.06 -20.45
N PHE A 5 -10.04 -54.08 -20.30
CA PHE A 5 -9.69 -52.66 -20.44
C PHE A 5 -9.64 -51.87 -19.12
N PHE A 6 -10.16 -52.43 -18.01
CA PHE A 6 -10.20 -51.74 -16.71
C PHE A 6 -9.60 -52.55 -15.57
N SER A 7 -8.30 -52.89 -15.70
CA SER A 7 -7.52 -53.48 -14.60
C SER A 7 -6.07 -53.01 -14.66
N SER A 8 -5.87 -51.73 -14.41
CA SER A 8 -4.71 -51.16 -13.73
C SER A 8 -5.00 -49.68 -13.52
N HIS A 9 -4.46 -49.10 -12.44
CA HIS A 9 -4.66 -47.74 -11.95
C HIS A 9 -5.73 -47.57 -10.85
N GLN A 10 -5.59 -48.32 -9.76
CA GLN A 10 -6.24 -48.00 -8.47
C GLN A 10 -5.51 -46.91 -7.65
N TYR A 11 -4.52 -46.20 -8.21
CA TYR A 11 -3.86 -45.06 -7.56
C TYR A 11 -3.44 -44.00 -8.58
N LYS A 12 -4.40 -43.29 -9.17
CA LYS A 12 -4.15 -42.03 -9.90
C LYS A 12 -5.33 -41.08 -9.74
N ILE A 13 -5.66 -40.71 -8.50
CA ILE A 13 -6.39 -39.47 -8.21
C ILE A 13 -5.38 -38.45 -7.72
N ILE A 14 -4.46 -38.00 -8.58
CA ILE A 14 -3.75 -36.71 -8.42
C ILE A 14 -3.35 -36.24 -9.83
N ILE A 15 -4.33 -35.86 -10.65
CA ILE A 15 -4.07 -35.08 -11.87
C ILE A 15 -4.90 -33.80 -11.73
N GLY A 16 -4.22 -32.76 -11.24
CA GLY A 16 -4.30 -31.41 -11.79
C GLY A 16 -5.66 -30.83 -12.13
N ALA A 17 -6.58 -30.75 -11.18
CA ALA A 17 -7.56 -29.68 -11.21
C ALA A 17 -7.00 -28.53 -10.37
N PRO A 18 -6.62 -27.38 -10.95
CA PRO A 18 -6.38 -26.19 -10.14
C PRO A 18 -7.68 -25.93 -9.38
N ILE A 19 -7.63 -25.95 -8.06
CA ILE A 19 -8.71 -25.42 -7.24
C ILE A 19 -8.68 -23.92 -7.52
N ILE A 20 -9.49 -23.51 -8.49
CA ILE A 20 -9.76 -22.10 -8.76
C ILE A 20 -10.60 -21.63 -7.58
N PHE A 21 -9.92 -21.17 -6.53
CA PHE A 21 -10.56 -20.43 -5.47
C PHE A 21 -10.86 -19.03 -6.04
N LEU A 22 -12.09 -18.84 -6.50
CA LEU A 22 -12.58 -17.53 -6.92
C LEU A 22 -12.72 -16.67 -5.66
N VAL A 23 -11.66 -15.98 -5.26
CA VAL A 23 -11.77 -14.86 -4.32
C VAL A 23 -12.47 -13.75 -5.08
N ILE A 24 -13.75 -13.54 -4.81
CA ILE A 24 -14.41 -12.28 -5.15
C ILE A 24 -13.78 -11.25 -4.21
N ILE A 25 -12.66 -10.64 -4.63
CA ILE A 25 -12.13 -9.47 -3.96
C ILE A 25 -13.12 -8.37 -4.30
N SER A 26 -13.96 -7.99 -3.34
CA SER A 26 -14.75 -6.78 -3.42
C SER A 26 -13.80 -5.59 -3.51
N SER A 27 -13.43 -5.21 -4.73
CA SER A 27 -12.69 -4.00 -5.03
C SER A 27 -13.63 -2.81 -4.83
N ASP A 28 -13.58 -2.25 -3.62
CA ASP A 28 -13.68 -0.82 -3.27
C ASP A 28 -14.27 -0.66 -1.85
N VAL A 29 -13.42 -0.87 -0.84
CA VAL A 29 -13.73 -0.47 0.55
C VAL A 29 -13.42 1.03 0.79
N LEU A 30 -13.07 1.79 -0.26
CA LEU A 30 -13.09 3.25 -0.23
C LEU A 30 -14.42 3.71 -0.85
N GLY A 31 -15.45 3.65 -0.02
CA GLY A 31 -16.86 3.74 -0.39
C GLY A 31 -17.34 5.10 -0.93
N SER A 32 -18.66 5.21 -1.05
CA SER A 32 -19.42 6.28 -1.70
C SER A 32 -19.32 7.69 -1.07
N GLY A 33 -18.35 7.97 -0.20
CA GLY A 33 -18.24 9.21 0.60
C GLY A 33 -16.96 10.01 0.39
N ASN A 34 -16.61 10.85 1.37
CA ASN A 34 -15.39 11.66 1.37
C ASN A 34 -14.25 10.89 2.06
N PHE A 35 -13.04 10.89 1.52
CA PHE A 35 -11.93 10.12 2.10
C PHE A 35 -10.55 10.71 1.79
N PHE A 36 -9.56 10.27 2.55
CA PHE A 36 -8.14 10.45 2.23
C PHE A 36 -7.58 9.25 1.47
N LEU A 37 -6.69 9.54 0.52
CA LEU A 37 -5.99 8.53 -0.26
C LEU A 37 -4.47 8.78 -0.18
N PHE A 38 -3.74 7.79 0.32
CA PHE A 38 -2.30 7.68 0.23
C PHE A 38 -1.91 6.90 -1.04
N SER A 39 -0.98 7.44 -1.81
CA SER A 39 -0.45 6.81 -3.02
C SER A 39 1.05 7.06 -3.17
N THR A 40 1.72 6.27 -4.01
CA THR A 40 3.13 6.44 -4.40
C THR A 40 3.26 6.29 -5.91
N GLU A 41 4.25 6.96 -6.49
CA GLU A 41 4.55 6.90 -7.94
C GLU A 41 5.26 5.60 -8.34
N LYS A 42 6.00 4.99 -7.40
CA LYS A 42 6.66 3.68 -7.55
C LYS A 42 5.90 2.62 -6.78
N ASN A 43 6.28 1.35 -6.96
CA ASN A 43 5.75 0.26 -6.14
C ASN A 43 6.08 0.44 -4.64
N ASN A 44 5.31 -0.20 -3.77
CA ASN A 44 5.43 -0.06 -2.30
C ASN A 44 6.59 -0.88 -1.71
N PHE A 45 7.64 -1.14 -2.49
CA PHE A 45 8.75 -2.05 -2.15
C PHE A 45 10.11 -1.34 -2.21
N PRO A 46 10.34 -0.27 -1.43
CA PRO A 46 11.59 0.46 -1.46
C PRO A 46 12.73 -0.36 -0.86
N VAL A 47 13.96 0.03 -1.17
CA VAL A 47 15.16 -0.50 -0.52
C VAL A 47 15.54 0.39 0.68
N GLU A 48 16.05 -0.20 1.75
CA GLU A 48 16.65 0.56 2.85
C GLU A 48 17.71 1.55 2.35
N GLY A 49 17.61 2.80 2.80
CA GLY A 49 18.41 3.95 2.36
C GLY A 49 17.82 4.72 1.17
N GLU A 50 16.75 4.24 0.53
CA GLU A 50 16.10 4.97 -0.57
C GLU A 50 15.09 6.02 -0.07
N GLU A 51 14.82 7.01 -0.92
CA GLU A 51 13.69 7.92 -0.75
C GLU A 51 12.40 7.25 -1.24
N LEU A 52 11.37 7.26 -0.38
CA LEU A 52 9.99 6.93 -0.70
C LEU A 52 9.14 8.22 -0.72
N ARG A 53 8.50 8.50 -1.85
CA ARG A 53 7.58 9.64 -2.00
C ARG A 53 6.14 9.18 -1.87
N VAL A 54 5.41 9.73 -0.91
CA VAL A 54 4.00 9.42 -0.65
C VAL A 54 3.15 10.67 -0.83
N THR A 55 2.16 10.58 -1.71
CA THR A 55 1.17 11.64 -1.92
C THR A 55 -0.02 11.38 -1.01
N LEU A 56 -0.44 12.40 -0.27
CA LEU A 56 -1.73 12.41 0.41
C LEU A 56 -2.72 13.24 -0.41
N GLU A 57 -3.83 12.64 -0.78
CA GLU A 57 -4.93 13.28 -1.50
C GLU A 57 -6.21 13.24 -0.66
N MET A 58 -7.11 14.19 -0.92
CA MET A 58 -8.50 14.09 -0.49
C MET A 58 -9.42 13.93 -1.68
N HIS A 59 -10.47 13.14 -1.46
CA HIS A 59 -11.55 12.91 -2.40
C HIS A 59 -12.85 13.28 -1.71
N THR A 60 -13.60 14.22 -2.27
CA THR A 60 -14.87 14.68 -1.70
C THR A 60 -16.00 14.49 -2.70
N LYS A 61 -17.16 14.09 -2.19
CA LYS A 61 -18.44 13.96 -2.89
C LYS A 61 -19.50 14.91 -2.32
N THR A 62 -19.12 15.70 -1.32
CA THR A 62 -19.91 16.76 -0.69
C THR A 62 -19.01 17.99 -0.49
N PRO A 63 -19.58 19.19 -0.35
CA PRO A 63 -18.78 20.40 -0.18
C PRO A 63 -17.98 20.37 1.13
N VAL A 64 -16.68 20.61 1.03
CA VAL A 64 -15.73 20.64 2.15
C VAL A 64 -14.87 21.88 2.00
N ASN A 65 -14.67 22.63 3.09
CA ASN A 65 -13.84 23.84 3.08
C ASN A 65 -12.67 23.80 4.06
N ALA A 66 -12.57 22.77 4.89
CA ALA A 66 -11.43 22.55 5.77
C ALA A 66 -11.06 21.08 5.85
N VAL A 67 -9.77 20.83 6.03
CA VAL A 67 -9.16 19.51 6.05
C VAL A 67 -8.08 19.44 7.11
N GLY A 68 -7.95 18.31 7.79
CA GLY A 68 -6.89 18.12 8.77
C GLY A 68 -6.79 16.69 9.26
N GLY A 69 -5.78 16.42 10.08
CA GLY A 69 -5.60 15.13 10.74
C GLY A 69 -4.17 14.86 11.14
N THR A 70 -3.93 13.66 11.66
CA THR A 70 -2.59 13.17 12.00
C THR A 70 -2.27 11.95 11.16
N ILE A 71 -1.13 11.95 10.48
CA ILE A 71 -0.60 10.78 9.78
C ILE A 71 0.36 10.09 10.75
N ALA A 72 0.20 8.78 10.92
CA ALA A 72 1.08 7.95 11.72
C ALA A 72 1.94 7.04 10.82
N PHE A 73 3.18 6.81 11.22
CA PHE A 73 4.16 5.91 10.58
C PHE A 73 5.07 5.26 11.63
N ASP A 74 5.78 4.18 11.29
CA ASP A 74 6.75 3.56 12.21
C ASP A 74 8.09 4.32 12.18
N PRO A 75 8.48 4.99 13.29
CA PRO A 75 9.72 5.76 13.35
C PRO A 75 10.99 4.90 13.32
N ASN A 76 10.87 3.57 13.46
CA ASN A 76 12.01 2.65 13.29
C ASN A 76 12.21 2.20 11.85
N LYS A 77 11.32 2.60 10.94
CA LYS A 77 11.31 2.16 9.53
C LYS A 77 11.34 3.31 8.55
N LEU A 78 10.68 4.42 8.89
CA LEU A 78 10.53 5.57 8.01
C LEU A 78 10.84 6.86 8.78
N HIS A 79 11.60 7.75 8.15
CA HIS A 79 11.83 9.12 8.62
C HIS A 79 11.37 10.11 7.56
N ILE A 80 10.56 11.09 7.93
CA ILE A 80 10.21 12.18 7.03
C ILE A 80 11.43 13.09 6.89
N THR A 81 11.80 13.37 5.64
CA THR A 81 12.90 14.28 5.28
C THR A 81 12.37 15.61 4.77
N SER A 82 11.21 15.62 4.09
CA SER A 82 10.57 16.86 3.64
C SER A 82 9.08 16.69 3.34
N ILE A 83 8.37 17.82 3.30
CA ILE A 83 6.97 17.91 2.89
C ILE A 83 6.88 18.97 1.79
N SER A 84 6.36 18.59 0.63
CA SER A 84 6.12 19.49 -0.50
C SER A 84 4.65 19.85 -0.63
N ARG A 85 4.37 21.15 -0.72
CA ARG A 85 3.03 21.73 -0.89
C ARG A 85 2.81 22.34 -2.28
N ILE A 86 3.73 22.11 -3.21
CA ILE A 86 3.73 22.77 -4.53
C ILE A 86 2.42 22.52 -5.31
N THR A 87 1.86 21.32 -5.19
CA THR A 87 0.62 20.90 -5.87
C THR A 87 -0.59 20.92 -4.93
N SER A 88 -0.48 21.56 -3.76
CA SER A 88 -1.52 21.51 -2.73
C SER A 88 -2.82 22.17 -3.18
N ALA A 89 -3.93 21.51 -2.89
CA ALA A 89 -5.28 22.04 -2.96
C ALA A 89 -5.61 22.92 -1.75
N VAL A 90 -4.87 22.82 -0.64
CA VAL A 90 -5.07 23.65 0.55
C VAL A 90 -4.53 25.06 0.27
N ASP A 91 -5.35 26.08 0.51
CA ASP A 91 -5.03 27.49 0.25
C ASP A 91 -4.42 28.18 1.46
N LEU A 92 -4.93 27.85 2.64
CA LEU A 92 -4.59 28.52 3.89
C LEU A 92 -4.32 27.46 4.96
N TRP A 93 -3.15 27.51 5.58
CA TRP A 93 -2.80 26.61 6.67
C TRP A 93 -3.15 27.27 7.99
N SER A 94 -4.07 26.68 8.75
CA SER A 94 -4.28 27.01 10.16
C SER A 94 -3.19 26.39 11.02
N GLU A 95 -2.71 25.21 10.61
CA GLU A 95 -1.58 24.51 11.17
C GLU A 95 -0.75 23.95 10.02
N GLU A 96 0.47 24.46 9.89
CA GLU A 96 1.39 23.97 8.87
C GLU A 96 1.69 22.48 9.07
N PRO A 97 1.92 21.70 8.01
CA PRO A 97 2.32 20.30 8.18
C PRO A 97 3.62 20.21 8.96
N GLU A 98 3.55 19.68 10.18
CA GLU A 98 4.68 19.52 11.08
C GLU A 98 4.75 18.06 11.55
N PHE A 99 5.97 17.54 11.63
CA PHE A 99 6.22 16.13 11.89
C PHE A 99 7.26 15.90 12.99
N SER A 100 7.14 14.75 13.65
CA SER A 100 8.11 14.24 14.61
C SER A 100 8.54 12.84 14.19
N ASN A 101 9.79 12.70 13.76
CA ASN A 101 10.38 11.40 13.46
C ASN A 101 10.60 10.55 14.71
N THR A 102 10.65 11.16 15.90
CA THR A 102 10.76 10.42 17.16
C THR A 102 9.42 9.81 17.57
N GLU A 103 8.31 10.52 17.33
CA GLU A 103 6.96 10.06 17.69
C GLU A 103 6.28 9.29 16.56
N GLY A 104 6.78 9.40 15.32
CA GLY A 104 6.18 8.74 14.15
C GLY A 104 4.90 9.41 13.68
N VAL A 105 4.81 10.74 13.78
CA VAL A 105 3.58 11.49 13.45
C VAL A 105 3.84 12.72 12.57
N LEU A 106 2.86 13.08 11.74
CA LEU A 106 2.75 14.35 11.02
C LEU A 106 1.34 14.89 11.23
N HIS A 107 1.20 16.11 11.75
CA HIS A 107 -0.08 16.79 11.94
C HIS A 107 -0.22 17.95 10.95
N PHE A 108 -1.46 18.24 10.54
CA PHE A 108 -1.75 19.35 9.63
C PHE A 108 -3.22 19.78 9.73
N SER A 109 -3.48 21.05 9.39
CA SER A 109 -4.83 21.56 9.23
C SER A 109 -4.86 22.77 8.29
N GLY A 110 -5.87 22.85 7.42
CA GLY A 110 -6.01 23.99 6.52
C GLY A 110 -7.36 24.09 5.82
N GLY A 111 -7.55 25.21 5.15
CA GLY A 111 -8.77 25.60 4.44
C GLY A 111 -8.62 25.58 2.92
N LEU A 112 -9.75 25.37 2.25
CA LEU A 112 -9.92 25.44 0.80
C LEU A 112 -10.80 26.64 0.45
N VAL A 113 -10.54 27.28 -0.69
CA VAL A 113 -11.37 28.36 -1.22
C VAL A 113 -11.80 28.12 -2.67
N GLY A 114 -12.87 28.82 -3.06
CA GLY A 114 -13.33 28.86 -4.45
C GLY A 114 -13.86 27.52 -4.96
N ASN A 115 -13.52 27.17 -6.21
CA ASN A 115 -14.01 25.96 -6.86
C ASN A 115 -13.55 24.65 -6.18
N LYS A 116 -12.54 24.70 -5.31
CA LYS A 116 -12.03 23.54 -4.58
C LYS A 116 -12.93 23.12 -3.42
N THR A 117 -13.86 23.98 -3.00
CA THR A 117 -14.86 23.65 -1.96
C THR A 117 -16.11 22.97 -2.51
N ALA A 118 -16.23 22.87 -3.84
CA ALA A 118 -17.37 22.24 -4.51
C ALA A 118 -17.18 20.72 -4.61
N GLU A 119 -18.25 20.03 -5.00
CA GLU A 119 -18.29 18.59 -5.17
C GLU A 119 -18.63 18.16 -6.61
N PRO A 120 -18.08 17.03 -7.09
CA PRO A 120 -16.98 16.28 -6.47
C PRO A 120 -15.64 17.01 -6.63
N PHE A 121 -14.75 16.87 -5.66
CA PHE A 121 -13.39 17.38 -5.74
C PHE A 121 -12.35 16.30 -5.43
N ARG A 122 -11.22 16.39 -6.13
CA ARG A 122 -10.02 15.58 -5.87
C ARG A 122 -8.84 16.52 -5.88
N GLY A 123 -8.02 16.47 -4.85
CA GLY A 123 -6.86 17.34 -4.75
C GLY A 123 -5.79 16.76 -3.85
N THR A 124 -4.55 16.97 -4.27
CA THR A 124 -3.38 16.70 -3.44
C THR A 124 -3.37 17.64 -2.24
N ILE A 125 -3.08 17.12 -1.06
CA ILE A 125 -2.86 17.92 0.14
C ILE A 125 -1.38 18.28 0.22
N PHE A 126 -0.51 17.28 0.17
CA PHE A 126 0.94 17.43 0.05
C PHE A 126 1.59 16.11 -0.36
N VAL A 127 2.88 16.19 -0.71
CA VAL A 127 3.75 15.03 -0.93
C VAL A 127 4.76 14.95 0.22
N ILE A 128 4.86 13.79 0.85
CA ILE A 128 5.80 13.48 1.92
C ILE A 128 6.98 12.73 1.29
N SER A 129 8.20 13.20 1.54
CA SER A 129 9.41 12.43 1.27
C SER A 129 9.81 11.71 2.56
N PHE A 130 9.89 10.39 2.51
CA PHE A 130 10.44 9.55 3.55
C PHE A 130 11.81 9.01 3.14
N GLU A 131 12.75 8.97 4.07
CA GLU A 131 13.92 8.09 4.02
C GLU A 131 13.54 6.76 4.67
N VAL A 132 13.84 5.65 3.99
CA VAL A 132 13.62 4.30 4.51
C VAL A 132 14.81 3.88 5.35
N ILE A 133 14.65 3.81 6.67
CA ILE A 133 15.74 3.57 7.62
C ILE A 133 15.73 2.17 8.24
N GLY A 134 14.78 1.32 7.86
CA GLY A 134 14.75 -0.08 8.30
C GLY A 134 13.88 -0.96 7.43
N GLU A 135 14.28 -2.24 7.32
CA GLU A 135 13.57 -3.27 6.54
C GLU A 135 12.27 -3.76 7.20
N GLY A 136 11.37 -4.34 6.41
CA GLY A 136 10.11 -4.93 6.86
C GLY A 136 8.88 -4.10 6.51
N LYS A 137 7.72 -4.57 6.97
CA LYS A 137 6.44 -3.90 6.78
C LYS A 137 6.35 -2.64 7.65
N SER A 138 5.92 -1.53 7.06
CA SER A 138 5.52 -0.31 7.75
C SER A 138 4.23 0.22 7.16
N ASP A 139 3.28 0.60 8.00
CA ASP A 139 2.01 1.20 7.57
C ASP A 139 2.05 2.72 7.75
N ILE A 140 1.60 3.45 6.73
CA ILE A 140 1.33 4.89 6.78
C ILE A 140 -0.18 5.06 6.80
N ALA A 141 -0.71 5.69 7.83
CA ALA A 141 -2.16 5.74 8.05
C ALA A 141 -2.63 7.06 8.63
N MET A 142 -3.84 7.47 8.23
CA MET A 142 -4.53 8.61 8.83
C MET A 142 -5.11 8.24 10.21
N LYS A 143 -4.94 9.12 11.19
CA LYS A 143 -5.49 9.10 12.55
C LYS A 143 -6.24 10.40 12.80
N GLY A 144 -7.51 10.30 13.20
CA GLY A 144 -8.33 11.48 13.48
C GLY A 144 -8.48 12.42 12.29
N GLY A 145 -8.63 11.88 11.08
CA GLY A 145 -8.80 12.69 9.88
C GLY A 145 -10.13 13.44 9.86
N GLU A 146 -10.12 14.62 9.26
CA GLU A 146 -11.26 15.52 9.19
C GLU A 146 -11.40 16.11 7.79
N LEU A 147 -12.62 16.01 7.25
CA LEU A 147 -13.04 16.69 6.02
C LEU A 147 -14.30 17.47 6.35
N LEU A 148 -14.16 18.75 6.71
CA LEU A 148 -15.20 19.53 7.37
C LEU A 148 -16.07 20.32 6.37
N ALA A 149 -17.39 20.28 6.60
CA ALA A 149 -18.37 21.00 5.81
C ALA A 149 -18.35 22.52 6.07
N ASN A 150 -18.72 23.29 5.05
CA ASN A 150 -18.91 24.74 5.15
C ASN A 150 -20.29 25.12 5.72
N ASN A 151 -20.65 24.60 6.90
CA ASN A 151 -21.95 24.84 7.52
C ASN A 151 -21.87 25.70 8.81
N GLY A 152 -20.68 26.22 9.15
CA GLY A 152 -20.45 27.01 10.36
C GLY A 152 -20.21 26.19 11.63
N ASP A 153 -20.69 24.95 11.67
CA ASP A 153 -20.50 24.02 12.80
C ASP A 153 -19.27 23.11 12.63
N GLY A 154 -18.65 23.10 11.44
CA GLY A 154 -17.47 22.27 11.17
C GLY A 154 -17.78 20.77 11.21
N THR A 155 -18.92 20.35 10.65
CA THR A 155 -19.32 18.94 10.65
C THR A 155 -18.33 18.08 9.86
N ASN A 156 -17.77 17.04 10.49
CA ASN A 156 -16.87 16.11 9.82
C ASN A 156 -17.63 15.18 8.87
N MET A 157 -17.31 15.28 7.59
CA MET A 157 -17.91 14.52 6.48
C MET A 157 -17.04 13.34 6.04
N MET A 158 -15.89 13.10 6.70
CA MET A 158 -15.00 12.00 6.37
C MET A 158 -15.67 10.65 6.60
N SER A 159 -15.61 9.80 5.59
CA SER A 159 -16.12 8.42 5.60
C SER A 159 -15.02 7.38 5.79
N GLY A 160 -13.75 7.75 5.55
CA GLY A 160 -12.61 6.86 5.78
C GLY A 160 -11.30 7.37 5.17
N ALA A 161 -10.26 6.57 5.31
CA ALA A 161 -8.96 6.74 4.66
C ALA A 161 -8.41 5.35 4.32
N ASN A 162 -7.63 5.23 3.24
CA ASN A 162 -6.80 4.04 3.10
C ASN A 162 -5.60 4.13 4.06
N SER A 163 -4.97 2.98 4.26
CA SER A 163 -3.59 2.91 4.77
C SER A 163 -2.70 2.45 3.62
N LEU A 164 -1.47 2.94 3.60
CA LEU A 164 -0.45 2.51 2.66
C LEU A 164 0.54 1.61 3.38
N SER A 165 0.52 0.32 3.06
CA SER A 165 1.54 -0.62 3.54
C SER A 165 2.75 -0.57 2.61
N VAL A 166 3.92 -0.34 3.19
CA VAL A 166 5.23 -0.34 2.52
C VAL A 166 6.01 -1.52 3.04
N TYR A 167 6.70 -2.25 2.16
CA TYR A 167 7.56 -3.37 2.53
C TYR A 167 8.99 -3.05 2.11
N ALA A 168 9.74 -2.45 3.04
CA ALA A 168 11.14 -2.13 2.81
C ALA A 168 11.98 -3.40 2.80
N ARG A 169 12.94 -3.50 1.88
CA ARG A 169 13.87 -4.63 1.82
C ARG A 169 15.31 -4.18 2.01
N LYS A 170 16.13 -5.10 2.51
CA LYS A 170 17.58 -4.90 2.58
C LYS A 170 18.18 -4.62 1.20
N SER A 171 19.19 -3.78 1.17
CA SER A 171 19.97 -3.55 -0.04
C SER A 171 20.57 -4.84 -0.59
N GLY A 172 20.43 -5.02 -1.91
CA GLY A 172 20.88 -6.22 -2.62
C GLY A 172 19.88 -7.37 -2.68
N LEU A 173 18.79 -7.33 -1.92
CA LEU A 173 17.72 -8.33 -2.03
C LEU A 173 16.72 -7.96 -3.15
N PRO A 174 16.18 -8.96 -3.88
CA PRO A 174 15.21 -8.73 -4.93
C PRO A 174 13.84 -8.28 -4.39
N SER A 175 13.00 -7.78 -5.30
CA SER A 175 11.64 -7.35 -4.98
C SER A 175 10.75 -8.54 -4.59
N PRO A 176 9.89 -8.41 -3.56
CA PRO A 176 8.91 -9.44 -3.20
C PRO A 176 7.69 -9.44 -4.13
N ASP A 177 7.53 -8.43 -4.99
CA ASP A 177 6.58 -8.41 -6.10
C ASP A 177 7.15 -9.26 -7.25
N ILE A 178 6.68 -10.50 -7.34
CA ILE A 178 7.26 -11.54 -8.18
C ILE A 178 6.72 -11.43 -9.61
N ASN A 179 5.47 -10.99 -9.76
CA ASN A 179 4.80 -10.88 -11.05
C ASN A 179 4.81 -9.44 -11.63
N ASP A 180 5.43 -8.48 -10.94
CA ASP A 180 5.52 -7.06 -11.30
C ASP A 180 4.14 -6.37 -11.44
N ASP A 181 3.13 -6.83 -10.69
CA ASP A 181 1.78 -6.23 -10.75
C ASP A 181 1.59 -5.07 -9.75
N GLY A 182 2.61 -4.78 -8.93
CA GLY A 182 2.62 -3.70 -7.95
C GLY A 182 1.89 -4.03 -6.65
N VAL A 183 1.32 -5.23 -6.51
CA VAL A 183 0.53 -5.66 -5.37
C VAL A 183 1.12 -6.92 -4.77
N LEU A 184 1.57 -6.83 -3.52
CA LEU A 184 1.95 -8.02 -2.79
C LEU A 184 0.69 -8.88 -2.58
N SER A 185 0.66 -10.09 -3.13
CA SER A 185 -0.47 -11.01 -2.97
C SER A 185 -0.09 -12.49 -3.01
N ILE A 186 -1.08 -13.36 -2.75
CA ILE A 186 -0.92 -14.81 -2.91
C ILE A 186 -0.51 -15.18 -4.36
N SER A 187 -0.81 -14.33 -5.35
CA SER A 187 -0.37 -14.53 -6.73
C SER A 187 1.16 -14.49 -6.87
N ASP A 188 1.85 -13.67 -6.06
CA ASP A 188 3.31 -13.64 -6.01
C ASP A 188 3.86 -14.93 -5.43
N ALA A 189 3.27 -15.42 -4.33
CA ALA A 189 3.68 -16.66 -3.70
C ALA A 189 3.49 -17.87 -4.64
N ASN A 190 2.36 -17.91 -5.35
CA ASN A 190 2.11 -18.93 -6.37
C ASN A 190 3.11 -18.83 -7.53
N SER A 191 3.42 -17.62 -7.97
CA SER A 191 4.40 -17.38 -9.03
C SER A 191 5.80 -17.84 -8.61
N LEU A 192 6.23 -17.51 -7.39
CA LEU A 192 7.52 -17.90 -6.83
C LEU A 192 7.62 -19.41 -6.64
N TYR A 193 6.55 -20.05 -6.15
CA TYR A 193 6.49 -21.51 -6.04
C TYR A 193 6.76 -22.22 -7.37
N LEU A 194 6.25 -21.69 -8.50
CA LEU A 194 6.54 -22.28 -9.81
C LEU A 194 8.00 -22.10 -10.25
N LYS A 195 8.72 -21.12 -9.69
CA LYS A 195 10.13 -20.86 -9.99
C LYS A 195 11.09 -21.77 -9.22
N THR A 196 10.68 -22.34 -8.09
CA THR A 196 11.55 -23.23 -7.29
C THR A 196 11.93 -24.53 -8.01
N PHE A 197 11.25 -24.88 -9.11
CA PHE A 197 11.55 -26.04 -9.95
C PHE A 197 12.32 -25.69 -11.24
N ARG A 198 12.77 -24.43 -11.38
CA ARG A 198 13.48 -23.93 -12.56
C ARG A 198 14.96 -23.74 -12.27
N ALA A 199 15.70 -23.35 -13.30
CA ALA A 199 17.08 -22.91 -13.12
C ALA A 199 17.12 -21.71 -12.18
N TYR A 200 18.20 -21.59 -11.42
CA TYR A 200 18.44 -20.47 -10.52
C TYR A 200 18.32 -19.14 -11.27
N ASP A 201 17.64 -18.19 -10.64
CA ASP A 201 17.52 -16.80 -11.08
C ASP A 201 17.48 -15.94 -9.82
N ALA A 202 18.47 -15.05 -9.70
CA ALA A 202 18.66 -14.19 -8.52
C ALA A 202 17.46 -13.27 -8.24
N ARG A 203 16.58 -13.06 -9.23
CA ARG A 203 15.32 -12.33 -9.05
C ARG A 203 14.39 -12.99 -8.03
N TYR A 204 14.50 -14.31 -7.84
CA TYR A 204 13.60 -15.09 -6.98
C TYR A 204 14.26 -15.58 -5.68
N ASP A 205 15.53 -15.23 -5.44
CA ASP A 205 16.27 -15.53 -4.22
C ASP A 205 16.02 -14.40 -3.20
N LEU A 206 14.88 -14.48 -2.52
CA LEU A 206 14.38 -13.41 -1.65
C LEU A 206 15.16 -13.33 -0.32
N ASN A 207 15.79 -14.43 0.10
CA ASN A 207 16.58 -14.46 1.33
C ASN A 207 18.10 -14.30 1.07
N GLY A 208 18.55 -14.31 -0.18
CA GLY A 208 19.95 -14.14 -0.58
C GLY A 208 20.83 -15.33 -0.23
N ASP A 209 20.27 -16.54 -0.13
CA ASP A 209 21.01 -17.75 0.25
C ASP A 209 21.70 -18.46 -0.94
N GLY A 210 21.51 -17.93 -2.16
CA GLY A 210 22.07 -18.47 -3.39
C GLY A 210 21.25 -19.61 -3.98
N SER A 211 20.06 -19.89 -3.46
CA SER A 211 19.14 -20.93 -3.94
C SER A 211 17.72 -20.39 -4.04
N VAL A 212 16.95 -20.81 -5.05
CA VAL A 212 15.52 -20.48 -5.15
C VAL A 212 14.69 -21.68 -4.72
N ASN A 213 14.13 -21.64 -3.52
CA ASN A 213 13.48 -22.79 -2.89
C ASN A 213 12.31 -22.41 -1.97
N TRP A 214 11.86 -23.36 -1.14
CA TRP A 214 10.76 -23.16 -0.20
C TRP A 214 11.05 -22.12 0.89
N ALA A 215 12.33 -21.84 1.17
CA ALA A 215 12.73 -20.76 2.06
C ALA A 215 12.29 -19.40 1.50
N ASP A 216 12.46 -19.14 0.20
CA ASP A 216 12.03 -17.90 -0.45
C ASP A 216 10.51 -17.74 -0.44
N VAL A 217 9.80 -18.81 -0.77
CA VAL A 217 8.32 -18.82 -0.72
C VAL A 217 7.83 -18.52 0.70
N ARG A 218 8.49 -19.09 1.72
CA ARG A 218 8.14 -18.82 3.12
C ARG A 218 8.45 -17.38 3.52
N SER A 219 9.60 -16.84 3.09
CA SER A 219 9.96 -15.44 3.33
C SER A 219 8.91 -14.50 2.73
N LEU A 220 8.49 -14.75 1.49
CA LEU A 220 7.41 -14.00 0.84
C LEU A 220 6.09 -14.12 1.60
N MET A 221 5.70 -15.35 1.98
CA MET A 221 4.46 -15.60 2.69
C MET A 221 4.40 -14.92 4.06
N SER A 222 5.54 -14.65 4.69
CA SER A 222 5.60 -13.95 5.97
C SER A 222 5.26 -12.45 5.89
N LEU A 223 5.15 -11.91 4.66
CA LEU A 223 4.79 -10.51 4.43
C LEU A 223 3.27 -10.28 4.38
N PHE A 224 2.47 -11.35 4.32
CA PHE A 224 1.00 -11.31 4.28
C PHE A 224 0.35 -11.44 5.66
#